data_AF-A0A7R5KV32-F1
#
_entry.id   AF-A0A7R5KV32-F1
#
_cell.length_a   1.000
_cell.length_b   1.000
_cell.length_c   1.000
_cell.angle_alpha   90.00
_cell.angle_beta   90.00
_cell.angle_gamma   90.00
#
_symmetry.space_group_name_H-M   'P 1'
#
loop_
_entity.id
_entity.type
_entity.pdbx_description
1 polymer ?
#
loop_
_entity_poly.entity_id
_entity_poly.type
_entity_poly.pdbx_seq_one_letter_code
_entity_poly.pdbx_strand_id
1 'polypeptide(L)'
;MNQKVIVFLLPNFIFGIFLFGFFCKRQKNVTGAFPDPAENWVAIQNGRKSTLASVCLKNNLNKLKSKLDSHVANQLFVEHKHKFIYCEVPKVGCSNWKRTIFLLQADLNAEASEIEHDHIHQTSLIKKLVSYPPAIQKEFLNNYTKVMFTRHPLERLVSAYRDKLLHSEPFYSITVANEIRAMFRKNKNSSEKVSFQEFVNFIIAKPPNTLDIHWKPMFLLCDPCNIHYDILVLLRQRKLEITPIKVEAMQKDADSLFFLNQNHLQLHASPCFL
;
A
#
# COMPACT_ATOMS: atom_id res chain seq x y z
N MET A 1 -10.59 70.54 50.06
CA MET A 1 -9.90 69.68 51.06
C MET A 1 -8.70 69.06 50.36
N ASN A 2 -7.48 69.59 50.48
CA ASN A 2 -6.50 69.44 51.57
C ASN A 2 -6.11 67.98 51.92
N GLN A 3 -4.91 67.61 51.45
CA GLN A 3 -3.75 67.09 52.19
C GLN A 3 -3.82 65.78 53.02
N LYS A 4 -2.79 64.93 52.76
CA LYS A 4 -2.20 63.82 53.55
C LYS A 4 -3.00 62.50 53.49
N VAL A 5 -2.47 61.34 53.10
CA VAL A 5 -1.44 60.46 53.71
C VAL A 5 -1.25 59.29 52.69
N ILE A 6 -0.10 58.97 52.08
CA ILE A 6 1.17 58.33 52.53
C ILE A 6 1.03 56.89 53.12
N VAL A 7 1.70 55.94 52.44
CA VAL A 7 2.05 54.53 52.75
C VAL A 7 0.97 53.42 52.69
N PHE A 8 1.07 52.55 51.68
CA PHE A 8 1.54 51.14 51.79
C PHE A 8 1.12 50.36 50.52
N LEU A 9 1.95 50.43 49.47
CA LEU A 9 1.90 49.49 48.35
C LEU A 9 3.27 48.85 48.16
N LEU A 10 3.56 47.86 48.99
CA LEU A 10 4.35 46.67 48.67
C LEU A 10 3.63 45.53 49.40
N PRO A 11 3.28 44.43 48.72
CA PRO A 11 4.28 43.59 48.07
C PRO A 11 3.83 43.06 46.69
N ASN A 12 4.77 42.44 45.96
CA ASN A 12 4.59 41.59 44.76
C ASN A 12 5.35 42.05 43.50
N PHE A 13 6.49 42.73 43.65
CA PHE A 13 7.43 42.92 42.52
C PHE A 13 8.84 42.34 42.77
N ILE A 14 8.99 41.37 43.69
CA ILE A 14 10.29 40.69 43.91
C ILE A 14 10.20 39.15 43.80
N PHE A 15 9.01 38.54 43.70
CA PHE A 15 8.89 37.09 43.50
C PHE A 15 8.82 36.64 42.02
N GLY A 16 8.91 37.57 41.06
CA GLY A 16 8.83 37.27 39.62
C GLY A 16 10.16 37.01 38.93
N ILE A 17 11.29 37.47 39.50
CA ILE A 17 12.59 37.47 38.78
C ILE A 17 13.45 36.25 39.15
N PHE A 18 13.26 35.63 40.31
CA PHE A 18 14.04 34.46 40.72
C PHE A 18 13.55 33.11 40.15
N LEU A 19 12.31 33.00 39.66
CA LEU A 19 11.82 31.78 39.00
C LEU A 19 12.03 31.78 37.48
N PHE A 20 12.21 32.94 36.84
CA PHE A 20 12.52 33.00 35.40
C PHE A 20 14.00 32.71 35.09
N GLY A 21 14.90 33.01 36.03
CA GLY A 21 16.34 32.72 35.89
C GLY A 21 16.72 31.25 36.01
N PHE A 22 15.90 30.42 36.68
CA PHE A 22 16.19 28.99 36.85
C PHE A 22 15.54 28.10 35.77
N PHE A 23 14.49 28.58 35.10
CA PHE A 23 13.88 27.84 33.99
C PHE A 23 14.59 28.03 32.64
N CYS A 24 15.27 29.16 32.40
CA CYS A 24 16.05 29.34 31.16
C CYS A 24 17.45 28.72 31.20
N LYS A 25 17.92 28.19 32.34
CA LYS A 25 19.23 27.51 32.46
C LYS A 25 19.18 25.99 32.36
N ARG A 26 18.00 25.40 32.11
CA ARG A 26 17.81 23.94 31.90
C ARG A 26 17.26 23.58 30.52
N GLN A 27 17.59 24.38 29.51
CA GLN A 27 17.37 24.06 28.08
C GLN A 27 18.65 24.21 27.25
N LYS A 28 19.81 23.87 27.83
CA LYS A 28 20.97 23.46 27.01
C LYS A 28 21.17 21.96 27.17
N ASN A 29 21.16 21.31 26.00
CA ASN A 29 21.57 19.94 25.70
C ASN A 29 20.49 18.87 25.81
N VAL A 30 19.47 18.97 24.95
CA VAL A 30 19.02 17.80 24.19
C VAL A 30 19.04 18.18 22.72
N THR A 31 20.24 18.20 22.13
CA THR A 31 20.40 18.05 20.68
C THR A 31 20.16 16.58 20.34
N GLY A 32 18.92 16.12 20.53
CA GLY A 32 18.45 14.93 19.85
C GLY A 32 18.01 15.39 18.47
N ALA A 33 18.86 15.21 17.46
CA ALA A 33 18.44 15.38 16.08
C ALA A 33 17.18 14.52 15.88
N PHE A 34 16.05 15.13 15.51
CA PHE A 34 14.92 14.36 15.03
C PHE A 34 15.42 13.57 13.82
N PRO A 35 15.32 12.23 13.80
CA PRO A 35 15.82 11.43 12.69
C PRO A 35 15.16 11.88 11.40
N ASP A 36 15.94 11.97 10.33
CA ASP A 36 15.44 12.36 9.01
C ASP A 36 14.27 11.42 8.64
N PRO A 37 13.10 11.94 8.22
CA PRO A 37 12.02 11.13 7.68
C PRO A 37 12.49 10.09 6.64
N ALA A 38 13.54 10.40 5.86
CA ALA A 38 14.17 9.47 4.93
C ALA A 38 14.95 8.34 5.63
N GLU A 39 15.72 8.63 6.70
CA GLU A 39 16.40 7.61 7.51
C GLU A 39 15.40 6.62 8.13
N ASN A 40 14.26 7.13 8.59
CA ASN A 40 13.17 6.30 9.12
C ASN A 40 12.58 5.39 8.03
N TRP A 41 12.37 5.90 6.81
CA TRP A 41 11.83 5.10 5.71
C TRP A 41 12.78 4.00 5.26
N VAL A 42 14.08 4.31 5.08
CA VAL A 42 15.10 3.33 4.69
C VAL A 42 15.21 2.23 5.75
N ALA A 43 15.22 2.59 7.03
CA ALA A 43 15.21 1.62 8.13
C ALA A 43 13.95 0.73 8.10
N ILE A 44 12.77 1.30 7.84
CA ILE A 44 11.51 0.54 7.69
C ILE A 44 11.58 -0.43 6.52
N GLN A 45 12.07 -0.01 5.36
CA GLN A 45 12.20 -0.89 4.19
C GLN A 45 13.20 -2.01 4.43
N ASN A 46 14.36 -1.71 5.01
CA ASN A 46 15.36 -2.71 5.38
C ASN A 46 14.79 -3.73 6.38
N GLY A 47 14.04 -3.27 7.39
CA GLY A 47 13.34 -4.14 8.33
C GLY A 47 12.32 -5.06 7.64
N ARG A 48 11.54 -4.52 6.69
CA ARG A 48 10.59 -5.31 5.88
C ARG A 48 11.30 -6.37 5.03
N LYS A 49 12.35 -5.98 4.31
CA LYS A 49 13.14 -6.89 3.46
C LYS A 49 13.83 -7.98 4.28
N SER A 50 14.38 -7.63 5.44
CA SER A 50 14.99 -8.59 6.37
C SER A 50 13.97 -9.60 6.91
N THR A 51 12.80 -9.12 7.34
CA THR A 51 11.70 -9.98 7.80
C THR A 51 11.25 -10.93 6.69
N LEU A 52 11.04 -10.40 5.48
CA LEU A 52 10.67 -11.20 4.31
C LEU A 52 11.71 -12.29 4.03
N ALA A 53 13.00 -11.92 3.96
CA ALA A 53 14.09 -12.86 3.71
C ALA A 53 14.13 -13.97 4.78
N SER A 54 14.00 -13.61 6.06
CA SER A 54 13.96 -14.57 7.16
C SER A 54 12.79 -15.56 7.04
N VAL A 55 11.59 -15.06 6.72
CA VAL A 55 10.41 -15.90 6.51
C VAL A 55 10.56 -16.80 5.30
N CYS A 56 11.07 -16.29 4.18
CA CYS A 56 11.29 -17.06 2.96
C CYS A 56 12.30 -18.20 3.18
N LEU A 57 13.39 -17.94 3.91
CA LEU A 57 14.38 -18.94 4.30
C LEU A 57 13.76 -20.00 5.23
N LYS A 58 13.09 -19.58 6.30
CA LYS A 58 12.47 -20.47 7.28
C LYS A 58 11.47 -21.46 6.66
N ASN A 59 10.78 -21.04 5.60
CA ASN A 59 9.74 -21.84 4.93
C ASN A 59 10.23 -22.50 3.63
N ASN A 60 11.52 -22.46 3.31
CA ASN A 60 12.10 -23.03 2.08
C ASN A 60 11.39 -22.55 0.80
N LEU A 61 11.06 -21.25 0.73
CA LEU A 61 10.31 -20.65 -0.38
C LEU A 61 11.22 -20.09 -1.49
N ASN A 62 12.53 -20.00 -1.23
CA ASN A 62 13.52 -19.64 -2.23
C ASN A 62 13.71 -20.82 -3.18
N LYS A 63 13.28 -20.66 -4.43
CA LYS A 63 13.36 -21.68 -5.47
C LYS A 63 14.28 -21.18 -6.58
N LEU A 64 15.33 -21.93 -6.86
CA LEU A 64 16.12 -21.75 -8.08
C LEU A 64 15.26 -22.18 -9.27
N LYS A 65 14.57 -21.23 -9.88
CA LYS A 65 13.86 -21.43 -11.15
C LYS A 65 14.64 -20.77 -12.27
N SER A 66 14.86 -21.49 -13.37
CA SER A 66 15.47 -20.95 -14.59
C SER A 66 14.58 -19.93 -15.30
N LYS A 67 13.26 -19.99 -15.06
CA LYS A 67 12.25 -19.12 -15.67
C LYS A 67 11.25 -18.65 -14.62
N LEU A 68 10.81 -17.39 -14.76
CA LEU A 68 9.72 -16.83 -13.97
C LEU A 68 8.40 -17.55 -14.26
N ASP A 69 7.62 -17.80 -13.21
CA ASP A 69 6.28 -18.37 -13.34
C ASP A 69 5.37 -17.44 -14.17
N SER A 70 4.64 -17.98 -15.14
CA SER A 70 3.80 -17.17 -16.03
C SER A 70 2.66 -16.46 -15.30
N HIS A 71 2.14 -17.04 -14.22
CA HIS A 71 1.10 -16.40 -13.41
C HIS A 71 1.67 -15.21 -12.65
N VAL A 72 2.89 -15.35 -12.11
CA VAL A 72 3.60 -14.25 -11.44
C VAL A 72 3.93 -13.14 -12.45
N ALA A 73 4.46 -13.50 -13.62
CA ALA A 73 4.73 -12.54 -14.70
C ALA A 73 3.47 -11.78 -15.14
N ASN A 74 2.29 -12.41 -15.08
CA ASN A 74 1.01 -11.78 -15.39
C ASN A 74 0.51 -10.83 -14.29
N GLN A 75 1.05 -10.89 -13.08
CA GLN A 75 0.76 -9.92 -12.01
C GLN A 75 1.65 -8.68 -12.04
N LEU A 76 2.69 -8.68 -12.85
CA LEU A 76 3.68 -7.60 -12.91
C LEU A 76 3.35 -6.65 -14.07
N PHE A 77 2.96 -5.42 -13.76
CA PHE A 77 2.83 -4.34 -14.74
C PHE A 77 4.17 -3.66 -14.94
N VAL A 78 4.50 -3.35 -16.19
CA VAL A 78 5.77 -2.74 -16.57
C VAL A 78 5.54 -1.32 -17.06
N GLU A 79 6.21 -0.36 -16.44
CA GLU A 79 6.25 1.04 -16.85
C GLU A 79 7.68 1.36 -17.32
N HIS A 80 7.81 1.64 -18.62
CA HIS A 80 9.12 1.78 -19.26
C HIS A 80 9.72 3.17 -19.08
N LYS A 81 8.90 4.22 -19.01
CA LYS A 81 9.37 5.60 -19.00
C LYS A 81 10.18 5.91 -17.74
N HIS A 82 9.69 5.47 -16.60
CA HIS A 82 10.30 5.64 -15.27
C HIS A 82 10.99 4.37 -14.77
N LYS A 83 11.06 3.32 -15.61
CA LYS A 83 11.73 2.05 -15.34
C LYS A 83 11.32 1.41 -14.01
N PHE A 84 10.02 1.19 -13.81
CA PHE A 84 9.53 0.44 -12.65
C PHE A 84 8.56 -0.68 -13.03
N ILE A 85 8.48 -1.67 -12.13
CA ILE A 85 7.58 -2.82 -12.21
C ILE A 85 6.70 -2.79 -10.97
N TYR A 86 5.38 -2.81 -11.17
CA TYR A 86 4.40 -2.85 -10.09
C TYR A 86 3.74 -4.24 -10.03
N CYS A 87 3.81 -4.90 -8.88
CA CYS A 87 3.06 -6.14 -8.68
C CYS A 87 1.62 -5.86 -8.22
N GLU A 88 0.66 -6.33 -9.00
CA GLU A 88 -0.74 -6.25 -8.67
C GLU A 88 -1.14 -7.25 -7.60
N VAL A 89 -1.47 -6.68 -6.44
CA VAL A 89 -2.20 -7.36 -5.38
C VAL A 89 -3.62 -6.77 -5.33
N PRO A 90 -4.69 -7.54 -5.54
CA PRO A 90 -6.04 -7.01 -5.36
C PRO A 90 -6.33 -6.58 -3.91
N LYS A 91 -7.17 -5.56 -3.75
CA LYS A 91 -7.68 -5.05 -2.45
C LYS A 91 -6.64 -4.35 -1.56
N VAL A 92 -5.57 -3.86 -2.18
CA VAL A 92 -4.56 -2.98 -1.54
C VAL A 92 -4.45 -1.61 -2.22
N GLY A 93 -5.53 -1.14 -2.87
CA GLY A 93 -5.52 0.11 -3.64
C GLY A 93 -5.04 -0.04 -5.08
N CYS A 94 -5.09 -1.27 -5.62
CA CYS A 94 -4.53 -1.60 -6.93
C CYS A 94 -5.16 -0.84 -8.11
N SER A 95 -6.45 -0.49 -8.06
CA SER A 95 -7.09 0.26 -9.15
C SER A 95 -6.47 1.65 -9.30
N ASN A 96 -6.18 2.35 -8.19
CA ASN A 96 -5.50 3.64 -8.26
C ASN A 96 -4.09 3.53 -8.83
N TRP A 97 -3.33 2.50 -8.44
CA TRP A 97 -2.00 2.26 -9.01
C TRP A 97 -2.04 1.95 -10.51
N LYS A 98 -3.03 1.19 -10.99
CA LYS A 98 -3.19 1.00 -12.44
C LYS A 98 -3.47 2.31 -13.15
N ARG A 99 -4.35 3.16 -12.59
CA ARG A 99 -4.67 4.48 -13.15
C ARG A 99 -3.44 5.38 -13.20
N THR A 100 -2.64 5.40 -12.14
CA THR A 100 -1.36 6.11 -12.12
C THR A 100 -0.41 5.59 -13.20
N ILE A 101 -0.22 4.28 -13.32
CA ILE A 101 0.64 3.70 -14.36
C ILE A 101 0.14 4.08 -15.76
N PHE A 102 -1.18 4.01 -15.98
CA PHE A 102 -1.79 4.40 -17.24
C PHE A 102 -1.54 5.87 -17.58
N LEU A 103 -1.73 6.79 -16.63
CA LEU A 103 -1.45 8.21 -16.81
C LEU A 103 0.03 8.47 -17.12
N LEU A 104 0.94 7.79 -16.40
CA LEU A 104 2.38 7.90 -16.62
C LEU A 104 2.82 7.38 -18.00
N GLN A 105 2.12 6.38 -18.56
CA GLN A 105 2.42 5.82 -19.89
C GLN A 105 1.82 6.66 -21.01
N ALA A 106 0.68 7.30 -20.77
CA ALA A 106 -0.04 8.09 -21.75
C ALA A 106 0.38 9.57 -21.77
N ASP A 107 1.28 9.99 -20.87
CA ASP A 107 1.70 11.38 -20.68
C ASP A 107 0.53 12.34 -20.50
N LEU A 108 -0.49 11.88 -19.76
CA LEU A 108 -1.70 12.63 -19.49
C LEU A 108 -1.59 13.38 -18.16
N ASN A 109 -1.87 14.69 -18.22
CA ASN A 109 -2.03 15.54 -17.04
C ASN A 109 -3.49 15.47 -16.57
N ALA A 110 -3.88 14.36 -15.95
CA ALA A 110 -5.18 14.15 -15.35
C ALA A 110 -5.03 13.47 -13.98
N GLU A 111 -5.98 13.66 -13.07
CA GLU A 111 -5.94 13.00 -11.77
C GLU A 111 -6.35 11.52 -11.89
N ALA A 112 -5.73 10.65 -11.10
CA ALA A 112 -6.04 9.22 -11.12
C ALA A 112 -7.52 8.93 -10.77
N SER A 113 -8.21 9.81 -10.04
CA SER A 113 -9.64 9.65 -9.75
C SER A 113 -10.55 9.87 -10.96
N GLU A 114 -10.07 10.53 -12.01
CA GLU A 114 -10.86 10.88 -13.20
C GLU A 114 -11.01 9.70 -14.16
N ILE A 115 -10.16 8.68 -14.04
CA ILE A 115 -10.25 7.48 -14.89
C ILE A 115 -11.28 6.50 -14.33
N GLU A 116 -12.26 6.16 -15.16
CA GLU A 116 -13.31 5.21 -14.83
C GLU A 116 -12.75 3.86 -14.37
N HIS A 117 -13.40 3.24 -13.39
CA HIS A 117 -12.98 1.97 -12.82
C HIS A 117 -12.96 0.84 -13.86
N ASP A 118 -14.01 0.68 -14.65
CA ASP A 118 -14.11 -0.46 -15.57
C ASP A 118 -13.11 -0.35 -16.72
N HIS A 119 -12.86 0.88 -17.20
CA HIS A 119 -11.86 1.15 -18.23
C HIS A 119 -10.46 0.67 -17.82
N ILE A 120 -10.02 0.95 -16.59
CA ILE A 120 -8.68 0.57 -16.14
C ILE A 120 -8.51 -0.94 -15.92
N HIS A 121 -9.61 -1.65 -15.71
CA HIS A 121 -9.60 -3.11 -15.57
C HIS A 121 -9.61 -3.84 -16.91
N GLN A 122 -10.01 -3.17 -18.00
CA GLN A 122 -10.13 -3.75 -19.34
C GLN A 122 -9.04 -3.27 -20.32
N THR A 123 -8.34 -2.18 -20.00
CA THR A 123 -7.32 -1.62 -20.89
C THR A 123 -6.15 -2.58 -21.14
N SER A 124 -5.76 -2.72 -22.41
CA SER A 124 -4.55 -3.44 -22.84
C SER A 124 -3.31 -2.55 -22.93
N LEU A 125 -3.47 -1.25 -22.64
CA LEU A 125 -2.39 -0.26 -22.78
C LEU A 125 -1.31 -0.44 -21.71
N ILE A 126 -1.67 -0.96 -20.53
CA ILE A 126 -0.71 -1.27 -19.48
C ILE A 126 -0.06 -2.63 -19.76
N LYS A 127 1.20 -2.60 -20.18
CA LYS A 127 1.95 -3.81 -20.49
C LYS A 127 2.27 -4.61 -19.24
N LYS A 128 2.16 -5.93 -19.36
CA LYS A 128 2.50 -6.89 -18.30
C LYS A 128 3.81 -7.60 -18.61
N LEU A 129 4.56 -7.99 -17.61
CA LEU A 129 5.87 -8.65 -17.80
C LEU A 129 5.73 -9.96 -18.61
N VAL A 130 4.60 -10.65 -18.48
CA VAL A 130 4.31 -11.88 -19.25
C VAL A 130 4.31 -11.68 -20.77
N SER A 131 4.08 -10.47 -21.28
CA SER A 131 4.09 -10.20 -22.73
C SER A 131 5.49 -10.17 -23.34
N TYR A 132 6.55 -10.26 -22.53
CA TYR A 132 7.93 -10.20 -22.99
C TYR A 132 8.59 -11.59 -22.98
N PRO A 133 9.56 -11.86 -23.87
CA PRO A 133 10.35 -13.10 -23.83
C PRO A 133 11.12 -13.26 -22.50
N PRO A 134 11.39 -14.49 -22.03
CA PRO A 134 12.03 -14.72 -20.73
C PRO A 134 13.36 -13.98 -20.49
N ALA A 135 14.18 -13.82 -21.54
CA ALA A 135 15.43 -13.07 -21.45
C ALA A 135 15.18 -11.57 -21.11
N ILE A 136 14.19 -10.96 -21.76
CA ILE A 136 13.78 -9.58 -21.53
C ILE A 136 13.10 -9.42 -20.17
N GLN A 137 12.30 -10.41 -19.74
CA GLN A 137 11.72 -10.40 -18.39
C GLN A 137 12.83 -10.34 -17.31
N LYS A 138 13.88 -11.14 -17.48
CA LYS A 138 15.04 -11.14 -16.58
C LYS A 138 15.78 -9.80 -16.59
N GLU A 139 15.97 -9.22 -17.77
CA GLU A 139 16.58 -7.90 -17.92
C GLU A 139 15.80 -6.83 -17.13
N PHE A 140 14.48 -6.78 -17.30
CA PHE A 140 13.66 -5.79 -16.60
C PHE A 140 13.66 -6.01 -15.08
N LEU A 141 13.55 -7.26 -14.61
CA LEU A 141 13.63 -7.55 -13.17
C LEU A 141 14.96 -7.13 -12.54
N ASN A 142 16.06 -7.17 -13.29
CA ASN A 142 17.36 -6.74 -12.83
C ASN A 142 17.52 -5.22 -12.84
N ASN A 143 16.94 -4.54 -13.84
CA ASN A 143 17.25 -3.13 -14.13
C ASN A 143 16.15 -2.13 -13.70
N TYR A 144 14.94 -2.59 -13.38
CA TYR A 144 13.80 -1.72 -13.06
C TYR A 144 13.51 -1.75 -11.57
N THR A 145 13.05 -0.63 -11.00
CA THR A 145 12.59 -0.56 -9.61
C THR A 145 11.33 -1.40 -9.44
N LYS A 146 11.29 -2.32 -8.48
CA LYS A 146 10.17 -3.24 -8.25
C LYS A 146 9.39 -2.82 -7.01
N VAL A 147 8.08 -2.62 -7.16
CA VAL A 147 7.20 -2.13 -6.10
C VAL A 147 6.08 -3.14 -5.82
N MET A 148 5.86 -3.47 -4.55
CA MET A 148 4.75 -4.31 -4.10
C MET A 148 4.01 -3.65 -2.95
N PHE A 149 2.69 -3.52 -3.12
CA PHE A 149 1.78 -3.10 -2.06
C PHE A 149 1.21 -4.32 -1.35
N THR A 150 1.08 -4.21 -0.03
CA THR A 150 0.62 -5.27 0.85
C THR A 150 -0.42 -4.71 1.81
N ARG A 151 -1.19 -5.61 2.42
CA ARG A 151 -2.19 -5.29 3.44
C ARG A 151 -2.29 -6.44 4.41
N HIS A 152 -2.80 -6.19 5.61
CA HIS A 152 -3.10 -7.28 6.54
C HIS A 152 -3.97 -8.36 5.85
N PRO A 153 -3.58 -9.65 5.85
CA PRO A 153 -4.28 -10.69 5.09
C PRO A 153 -5.78 -10.80 5.41
N LEU A 154 -6.16 -10.68 6.68
CA LEU A 154 -7.57 -10.75 7.09
C LEU A 154 -8.38 -9.55 6.58
N GLU A 155 -7.82 -8.33 6.60
CA GLU A 155 -8.51 -7.17 6.05
C GLU A 155 -8.68 -7.28 4.54
N ARG A 156 -7.67 -7.82 3.86
CA ARG A 156 -7.72 -8.09 2.43
C ARG A 156 -8.84 -9.09 2.09
N LEU A 157 -8.99 -10.15 2.88
CA LEU A 157 -10.08 -11.13 2.73
C LEU A 157 -11.46 -10.51 2.97
N VAL A 158 -11.63 -9.69 4.02
CA VAL A 158 -12.90 -8.99 4.27
C VAL A 158 -13.23 -8.05 3.13
N SER A 159 -12.24 -7.32 2.62
CA SER A 159 -12.42 -6.43 1.46
C SER A 159 -12.83 -7.22 0.21
N ALA A 160 -12.20 -8.37 -0.07
CA ALA A 160 -12.56 -9.23 -1.19
C ALA A 160 -13.97 -9.81 -1.05
N TYR A 161 -14.34 -10.30 0.14
CA TYR A 161 -15.67 -10.82 0.44
C TYR A 161 -16.77 -9.79 0.18
N ARG A 162 -16.62 -8.57 0.74
CA ARG A 162 -17.58 -7.49 0.54
C ARG A 162 -17.68 -7.12 -0.94
N ASP A 163 -16.55 -6.89 -1.59
CA ASP A 163 -16.49 -6.47 -2.98
C ASP A 163 -17.07 -7.51 -3.95
N LYS A 164 -16.79 -8.80 -3.74
CA LYS A 164 -17.14 -9.86 -4.70
C LYS A 164 -18.42 -10.61 -4.39
N LEU A 165 -18.75 -10.84 -3.13
CA LEU A 165 -19.91 -11.66 -2.76
C LEU A 165 -21.10 -10.86 -2.24
N LEU A 166 -20.91 -9.61 -1.81
CA LEU A 166 -22.02 -8.78 -1.33
C LEU A 166 -22.53 -7.77 -2.35
N HIS A 167 -21.70 -7.38 -3.32
CA HIS A 167 -22.06 -6.52 -4.45
C HIS A 167 -22.41 -7.33 -5.70
N SER A 168 -23.08 -6.70 -6.65
CA SER A 168 -23.67 -7.33 -7.83
C SER A 168 -22.70 -7.51 -9.00
N GLU A 169 -21.55 -8.16 -8.78
CA GLU A 169 -20.77 -8.71 -9.89
C GLU A 169 -21.31 -10.13 -10.18
N PRO A 170 -21.92 -10.39 -11.36
CA PRO A 170 -22.67 -11.63 -11.58
C PRO A 170 -21.84 -12.90 -11.43
N PHE A 171 -20.59 -12.93 -11.90
CA PHE A 171 -19.76 -14.12 -11.80
C PHE A 171 -19.50 -14.52 -10.34
N TYR A 172 -19.15 -13.59 -9.47
CA TYR A 172 -18.89 -13.89 -8.06
C TYR A 172 -20.19 -14.09 -7.26
N SER A 173 -21.15 -13.16 -7.38
CA SER A 173 -22.39 -13.16 -6.59
C SER A 173 -23.33 -14.31 -6.95
N ILE A 174 -23.19 -14.88 -8.15
CA ILE A 174 -23.98 -16.03 -8.61
C ILE A 174 -23.10 -17.28 -8.65
N THR A 175 -22.11 -17.35 -9.54
CA THR A 175 -21.38 -18.60 -9.81
C THR A 175 -20.56 -19.05 -8.60
N VAL A 176 -19.69 -18.18 -8.08
CA VAL A 176 -18.86 -18.52 -6.92
C VAL A 176 -19.72 -18.69 -5.67
N ALA A 177 -20.72 -17.84 -5.46
CA ALA A 177 -21.63 -17.98 -4.33
C ALA A 177 -22.42 -19.30 -4.36
N ASN A 178 -22.88 -19.75 -5.54
CA ASN A 178 -23.54 -21.05 -5.71
C ASN A 178 -22.60 -22.21 -5.41
N GLU A 179 -21.34 -22.13 -5.83
CA GLU A 179 -20.33 -23.13 -5.49
C GLU A 179 -20.14 -23.24 -3.97
N ILE A 180 -20.01 -22.10 -3.29
CA ILE A 180 -19.86 -22.06 -1.83
C ILE A 180 -21.10 -22.66 -1.14
N ARG A 181 -22.31 -22.26 -1.56
CA ARG A 181 -23.57 -22.83 -1.03
C ARG A 181 -23.63 -24.34 -1.23
N ALA A 182 -23.23 -24.82 -2.40
CA ALA A 182 -23.24 -26.25 -2.72
C ALA A 182 -22.28 -27.07 -1.85
N MET A 183 -21.18 -26.46 -1.40
CA MET A 183 -20.19 -27.11 -0.53
C MET A 183 -20.60 -27.14 0.95
N PHE A 184 -21.25 -26.09 1.45
CA PHE A 184 -21.43 -25.91 2.91
C PHE A 184 -22.87 -25.87 3.40
N ARG A 185 -23.88 -25.74 2.51
CA ARG A 185 -25.30 -25.71 2.90
C ARG A 185 -26.03 -27.01 2.52
N LYS A 186 -26.95 -27.42 3.39
CA LYS A 186 -27.91 -28.50 3.09
C LYS A 186 -28.92 -28.06 2.02
N ASN A 187 -29.48 -26.86 2.16
CA ASN A 187 -30.37 -26.26 1.16
C ASN A 187 -29.56 -25.40 0.17
N LYS A 188 -29.35 -25.93 -1.03
CA LYS A 188 -28.57 -25.27 -2.10
C LYS A 188 -29.30 -24.09 -2.74
N ASN A 189 -30.63 -24.03 -2.62
CA ASN A 189 -31.48 -23.02 -3.25
C ASN A 189 -31.76 -21.82 -2.33
N SER A 190 -31.07 -21.71 -1.19
CA SER A 190 -31.22 -20.55 -0.30
C SER A 190 -30.81 -19.26 -1.03
N SER A 191 -31.70 -18.26 -1.00
CA SER A 191 -31.47 -16.91 -1.50
C SER A 191 -30.60 -16.07 -0.56
N GLU A 192 -30.27 -16.59 0.63
CA GLU A 192 -29.41 -15.89 1.58
C GLU A 192 -28.00 -15.73 1.03
N LYS A 193 -27.40 -14.56 1.27
CA LYS A 193 -26.02 -14.29 0.91
C LYS A 193 -25.08 -15.28 1.60
N VAL A 194 -24.01 -15.64 0.92
CA VAL A 194 -22.92 -16.45 1.50
C VAL A 194 -22.34 -15.68 2.69
N SER A 195 -22.19 -16.33 3.84
CA SER A 195 -21.57 -15.74 5.03
C SER A 195 -20.05 -15.65 4.87
N PHE A 196 -19.40 -14.77 5.64
CA PHE A 196 -17.95 -14.67 5.64
C PHE A 196 -17.28 -15.99 6.08
N GLN A 197 -17.88 -16.72 7.02
CA GLN A 197 -17.35 -18.02 7.46
C GLN A 197 -17.38 -19.06 6.33
N GLU A 198 -18.47 -19.15 5.58
CA GLU A 198 -18.57 -20.04 4.42
C GLU A 198 -17.54 -19.66 3.34
N PHE A 199 -17.33 -18.37 3.11
CA PHE A 199 -16.29 -17.87 2.20
C PHE A 199 -14.87 -18.25 2.66
N VAL A 200 -14.55 -18.12 3.94
CA VAL A 200 -13.24 -18.53 4.47
C VAL A 200 -13.06 -20.04 4.38
N ASN A 201 -14.08 -20.82 4.76
CA ASN A 201 -14.07 -22.29 4.65
C ASN A 201 -13.85 -22.73 3.21
N PHE A 202 -14.48 -22.05 2.24
CA PHE A 202 -14.28 -22.27 0.82
C PHE A 202 -12.84 -22.07 0.37
N ILE A 203 -12.20 -20.98 0.82
CA ILE A 203 -10.79 -20.70 0.49
C ILE A 203 -9.88 -21.80 1.04
N ILE A 204 -10.10 -22.21 2.29
CA ILE A 204 -9.29 -23.25 2.96
C ILE A 204 -9.48 -24.61 2.30
N ALA A 205 -10.68 -24.92 1.83
CA ALA A 205 -10.98 -26.19 1.16
C ALA A 205 -10.38 -26.31 -0.24
N LYS A 206 -9.92 -25.22 -0.85
CA LYS A 206 -9.36 -25.21 -2.21
C LYS A 206 -7.83 -25.24 -2.23
N PRO A 207 -7.21 -25.95 -3.21
CA PRO A 207 -5.77 -25.86 -3.42
C PRO A 207 -5.31 -24.42 -3.66
N PRO A 208 -4.21 -23.94 -3.04
CA PRO A 208 -3.79 -22.54 -3.15
C PRO A 208 -3.60 -22.02 -4.58
N ASN A 209 -3.20 -22.90 -5.52
CA ASN A 209 -2.97 -22.53 -6.91
C ASN A 209 -4.27 -22.25 -7.69
N THR A 210 -5.40 -22.82 -7.28
CA THR A 210 -6.71 -22.63 -7.94
C THR A 210 -7.49 -21.44 -7.39
N LEU A 211 -6.98 -20.79 -6.33
CA LEU A 211 -7.61 -19.62 -5.76
C LEU A 211 -7.61 -18.44 -6.73
N ASP A 212 -8.76 -17.76 -6.78
CA ASP A 212 -8.94 -16.51 -7.49
C ASP A 212 -7.99 -15.42 -6.96
N ILE A 213 -7.54 -14.54 -7.85
CA ILE A 213 -6.56 -13.49 -7.53
C ILE A 213 -7.00 -12.59 -6.37
N HIS A 214 -8.30 -12.40 -6.15
CA HIS A 214 -8.81 -11.46 -5.14
C HIS A 214 -8.53 -11.93 -3.72
N TRP A 215 -8.55 -13.24 -3.47
CA TRP A 215 -8.27 -13.85 -2.16
C TRP A 215 -7.07 -14.80 -2.15
N LYS A 216 -6.38 -14.98 -3.28
CA LYS A 216 -5.08 -15.69 -3.33
C LYS A 216 -4.05 -14.99 -2.44
N PRO A 217 -3.30 -15.75 -1.61
CA PRO A 217 -2.23 -15.21 -0.78
C PRO A 217 -1.26 -14.31 -1.58
N MET A 218 -0.88 -13.17 -1.00
CA MET A 218 -0.04 -12.16 -1.68
C MET A 218 1.29 -12.74 -2.19
N PHE A 219 1.91 -13.61 -1.41
CA PHE A 219 3.19 -14.22 -1.79
C PHE A 219 3.07 -15.18 -2.98
N LEU A 220 1.88 -15.75 -3.24
CA LEU A 220 1.63 -16.59 -4.42
C LEU A 220 1.31 -15.76 -5.68
N LEU A 221 0.94 -14.49 -5.52
CA LEU A 221 0.70 -13.58 -6.65
C LEU A 221 2.01 -12.95 -7.13
N CYS A 222 2.83 -12.50 -6.20
CA CYS A 222 4.00 -11.66 -6.48
C CYS A 222 5.35 -12.35 -6.27
N ASP A 223 5.37 -13.56 -5.70
CA ASP A 223 6.59 -14.33 -5.43
C ASP A 223 7.76 -13.52 -4.81
N PRO A 224 7.54 -12.80 -3.69
CA PRO A 224 8.53 -11.90 -3.11
C PRO A 224 9.74 -12.63 -2.50
N CYS A 225 9.72 -13.97 -2.43
CA CYS A 225 10.88 -14.76 -2.05
C CYS A 225 11.88 -14.95 -3.21
N ASN A 226 11.41 -14.86 -4.46
CA ASN A 226 12.24 -15.06 -5.65
C ASN A 226 12.38 -13.79 -6.51
N ILE A 227 11.56 -12.76 -6.25
CA ILE A 227 11.68 -11.42 -6.82
C ILE A 227 12.15 -10.45 -5.73
N HIS A 228 13.29 -9.79 -5.96
CA HIS A 228 13.82 -8.80 -5.03
C HIS A 228 13.06 -7.47 -5.16
N TYR A 229 12.02 -7.25 -4.36
CA TYR A 229 11.31 -5.97 -4.38
C TYR A 229 12.13 -4.84 -3.75
N ASP A 230 12.26 -3.74 -4.47
CA ASP A 230 12.97 -2.54 -4.01
C ASP A 230 12.14 -1.78 -2.98
N ILE A 231 10.81 -1.75 -3.16
CA ILE A 231 9.88 -1.05 -2.28
C ILE A 231 8.74 -1.99 -1.87
N LEU A 232 8.57 -2.19 -0.56
CA LEU A 232 7.46 -2.92 0.05
C LEU A 232 6.59 -1.95 0.84
N VAL A 233 5.35 -1.73 0.42
CA VAL A 233 4.42 -0.81 1.10
C VAL A 233 3.35 -1.60 1.85
N LEU A 234 3.10 -1.25 3.11
CA LEU A 234 2.00 -1.81 3.90
C LEU A 234 0.87 -0.78 4.00
N LEU A 235 -0.27 -1.08 3.39
CA LEU A 235 -1.50 -0.31 3.54
C LEU A 235 -2.13 -0.62 4.90
N ARG A 236 -2.29 0.40 5.74
CA ARG A 236 -2.94 0.29 7.06
C ARG A 236 -4.28 1.01 7.03
N GLN A 237 -5.31 0.41 7.62
CA GLN A 237 -6.55 1.10 7.97
C GLN A 237 -6.31 2.05 9.16
N ARG A 238 -5.72 3.20 8.90
CA ARG A 238 -6.07 4.39 9.67
C ARG A 238 -6.80 5.32 8.72
N LYS A 239 -7.74 6.10 9.27
CA LYS A 239 -8.26 7.33 8.65
C LYS A 239 -7.12 7.93 7.86
N LEU A 240 -7.36 8.17 6.57
CA LEU A 240 -6.35 8.54 5.59
C LEU A 240 -5.85 9.96 5.91
N GLU A 241 -5.16 10.13 7.03
CA GLU A 241 -4.09 11.09 7.17
C GLU A 241 -2.90 10.53 6.39
N ILE A 242 -3.10 10.45 5.08
CA ILE A 242 -2.10 11.06 4.21
C ILE A 242 -2.35 12.58 4.38
N THR A 243 -2.11 13.14 5.59
CA THR A 243 -1.42 14.44 5.63
C THR A 243 -0.30 14.25 4.64
N PRO A 244 -0.13 15.11 3.63
CA PRO A 244 0.75 14.86 2.49
C PRO A 244 2.11 14.39 3.00
N ILE A 245 2.23 13.07 3.20
CA ILE A 245 3.46 12.32 3.30
C ILE A 245 3.79 12.29 1.84
N LYS A 246 4.26 13.48 1.47
CA LYS A 246 4.91 13.92 0.28
C LYS A 246 4.91 12.74 -0.67
N VAL A 247 4.06 12.82 -1.70
CA VAL A 247 4.43 12.24 -2.97
C VAL A 247 5.89 12.59 -3.19
N GLU A 248 6.31 13.85 -2.94
CA GLU A 248 7.66 14.35 -2.62
C GLU A 248 8.61 13.52 -1.71
N ALA A 249 8.21 12.44 -1.00
CA ALA A 249 9.04 11.57 -0.15
C ALA A 249 9.27 10.21 -0.82
N MET A 250 8.23 9.64 -1.41
CA MET A 250 8.35 8.54 -2.39
C MET A 250 9.00 9.03 -3.71
N GLN A 251 8.76 10.30 -4.01
CA GLN A 251 9.38 11.11 -5.03
C GLN A 251 10.75 11.52 -4.53
N LYS A 252 11.04 11.92 -3.27
CA LYS A 252 12.44 12.17 -2.83
C LYS A 252 13.37 10.94 -2.93
N ASP A 253 12.87 9.74 -2.59
CA ASP A 253 13.62 8.50 -2.82
C ASP A 253 13.73 8.13 -4.32
N ALA A 254 12.81 8.66 -5.15
CA ALA A 254 12.92 8.66 -6.60
C ALA A 254 13.68 9.89 -7.17
N ASP A 255 13.88 10.97 -6.41
CA ASP A 255 14.45 12.26 -6.81
C ASP A 255 15.95 12.26 -6.56
N SER A 256 16.46 11.34 -5.72
CA SER A 256 17.85 10.91 -5.83
C SER A 256 18.13 10.15 -7.14
N LEU A 257 17.08 9.78 -7.90
CA LEU A 257 17.15 9.10 -9.20
C LEU A 257 16.58 9.93 -10.38
N PHE A 258 15.83 11.00 -10.16
CA PHE A 258 15.09 11.71 -11.22
C PHE A 258 14.99 13.22 -10.95
N PHE A 259 16.03 13.97 -11.30
CA PHE A 259 15.86 15.40 -11.61
C PHE A 259 15.20 15.53 -12.99
N LEU A 260 13.95 16.01 -13.03
CA LEU A 260 13.50 17.21 -13.77
C LEU A 260 11.97 17.23 -13.97
N ASN A 261 11.40 18.38 -13.54
CA ASN A 261 10.18 19.05 -14.01
C ASN A 261 8.78 18.68 -13.44
N GLN A 262 8.43 19.47 -12.42
CA GLN A 262 7.22 20.30 -12.26
C GLN A 262 5.84 19.67 -11.99
N ASN A 263 5.42 19.94 -10.74
CA ASN A 263 4.16 20.54 -10.29
C ASN A 263 2.84 19.75 -10.41
N HIS A 264 2.20 19.62 -9.24
CA HIS A 264 0.81 19.25 -8.96
C HIS A 264 0.40 17.79 -9.23
N LEU A 265 0.44 16.98 -8.16
CA LEU A 265 -0.36 15.77 -8.01
C LEU A 265 -1.03 15.82 -6.63
N GLN A 266 -2.32 16.16 -6.59
CA GLN A 266 -3.14 16.06 -5.38
C GLN A 266 -3.93 14.76 -5.43
N LEU A 267 -3.33 13.69 -4.87
CA LEU A 267 -4.02 12.40 -4.72
C LEU A 267 -5.20 12.52 -3.74
N HIS A 268 -6.40 12.75 -4.27
CA HIS A 268 -7.64 12.56 -3.53
C HIS A 268 -7.98 11.07 -3.43
N ALA A 269 -8.11 10.56 -2.20
CA ALA A 269 -8.69 9.24 -1.98
C ALA A 269 -10.20 9.30 -2.27
N SER A 270 -10.63 8.68 -3.37
CA SER A 270 -12.04 8.36 -3.55
C SER A 270 -12.50 7.48 -2.38
N PRO A 271 -13.65 7.76 -1.77
CA PRO A 271 -14.18 6.92 -0.71
C PRO A 271 -14.43 5.52 -1.29
N CYS A 272 -13.73 4.52 -0.77
CA CYS A 272 -14.28 3.17 -0.81
C CYS A 272 -15.60 3.25 -0.05
N PHE A 273 -16.71 3.28 -0.80
CA PHE A 273 -18.05 3.23 -0.24
C PHE A 273 -18.14 2.03 0.73
N LEU A 274 -18.70 2.34 1.89
CA LEU A 274 -18.94 1.45 3.03
C LEU A 274 -19.84 0.26 2.66
#